data_AF-A0A6A3B4Q4-F1
#
_entry.id   AF-A0A6A3B4Q4-F1
#
_cell.length_a   1.000
_cell.length_b   1.000
_cell.length_c   1.000
_cell.angle_alpha   90.00
_cell.angle_beta   90.00
_cell.angle_gamma   90.00
#
_symmetry.space_group_name_H-M   'P 1'
#
loop_
_entity.id
_entity.type
_entity.pdbx_description
1 polymer ?
#
loop_
_entity_poly.entity_id
_entity_poly.type
_entity_poly.pdbx_seq_one_letter_code
_entity_poly.pdbx_strand_id
1 'polypeptide(L)'
;MTQHPGSKERTSDEHVPFSGTEQCPREGGDQCNDVNQGDNDGWDHQRSRNFFPASYEIFCMCHARSNTLGIRGHPTEAIRGIGVQNVLDFLQTDFPEMDVIGISGNFCSDKKPAAVNWVEGRGKSVVCEAIINGDVVRKVLKTSVESLVELNMLKNLTGSAMAGALGGFNAHASNIVTAIYIATGQDPAQNIESSHCITMMEAVNDGNDLHTSATMPSIEVGTVGGGTQLASQSACLNLLGVKGGNRESPGANSRLLANIVAGAVLAGELSLMSALAAGQLVNSHMKYNRSSKDASNTALNNS
;
A
#
# COMPACT_ATOMS: atom_id res chain seq x y z
N MET A 1 8.58 -49.00 -19.32
CA MET A 1 8.18 -49.31 -20.71
C MET A 1 6.95 -48.44 -20.97
N THR A 2 7.00 -47.34 -21.70
CA THR A 2 7.62 -47.04 -22.99
C THR A 2 8.19 -45.60 -22.98
N GLN A 3 9.37 -45.42 -23.57
CA GLN A 3 10.02 -44.12 -23.80
C GLN A 3 9.69 -43.64 -25.22
N HIS A 4 9.45 -42.34 -25.39
CA HIS A 4 9.84 -41.60 -26.59
C HIS A 4 10.12 -40.12 -26.24
N PRO A 5 10.97 -39.43 -27.02
CA PRO A 5 11.96 -38.47 -26.52
C PRO A 5 11.70 -37.04 -27.02
N GLY A 6 12.21 -36.04 -26.30
CA GLY A 6 12.23 -34.66 -26.81
C GLY A 6 12.09 -33.57 -25.75
N SER A 7 12.88 -33.62 -24.68
CA SER A 7 13.08 -32.47 -23.81
C SER A 7 13.96 -31.44 -24.53
N LYS A 8 13.38 -30.36 -25.03
CA LYS A 8 14.10 -29.09 -25.20
C LYS A 8 13.85 -28.26 -23.95
N GLU A 9 14.85 -28.23 -23.07
CA GLU A 9 14.98 -27.20 -22.05
C GLU A 9 14.86 -25.83 -22.74
N ARG A 10 14.00 -24.96 -22.22
CA ARG A 10 13.98 -23.55 -22.58
C ARG A 10 14.22 -22.78 -21.29
N THR A 11 15.45 -22.27 -21.19
CA THR A 11 15.92 -21.37 -20.14
C THR A 11 15.07 -20.10 -20.15
N SER A 12 14.55 -19.74 -18.99
CA SER A 12 13.99 -18.42 -18.68
C SER A 12 15.13 -17.41 -18.69
N ASP A 13 15.13 -16.46 -19.61
CA ASP A 13 15.74 -15.12 -19.46
C ASP A 13 15.60 -14.35 -20.78
N GLU A 14 14.50 -13.64 -20.98
CA GLU A 14 14.46 -12.45 -21.84
C GLU A 14 13.53 -11.40 -21.21
N HIS A 15 14.13 -10.40 -20.57
CA HIS A 15 13.50 -9.10 -20.35
C HIS A 15 13.44 -8.39 -21.69
N VAL A 16 12.23 -8.21 -22.23
CA VAL A 16 12.01 -7.38 -23.42
C VAL A 16 11.42 -6.03 -22.96
N PRO A 17 12.19 -4.93 -22.98
CA PRO A 17 11.63 -3.60 -22.78
C PRO A 17 10.84 -3.20 -24.04
N PHE A 18 9.53 -3.04 -23.91
CA PHE A 18 8.68 -2.52 -24.97
C PHE A 18 8.84 -0.99 -25.04
N SER A 19 9.67 -0.50 -25.96
CA SER A 19 9.71 0.91 -26.38
C SER A 19 9.19 1.02 -27.81
N GLY A 20 7.87 1.05 -27.97
CA GLY A 20 7.22 1.21 -29.27
C GLY A 20 6.71 2.63 -29.49
N THR A 21 7.56 3.52 -30.00
CA THR A 21 7.08 4.70 -30.76
C THR A 21 7.31 4.40 -32.25
N GLU A 22 6.35 3.76 -32.89
CA GLU A 22 6.30 3.70 -34.36
C GLU A 22 5.13 4.53 -34.88
N GLN A 23 5.48 5.57 -35.64
CA GLN A 23 4.55 6.39 -36.39
C GLN A 23 3.95 5.56 -37.52
N CYS A 24 2.63 5.42 -37.53
CA CYS A 24 1.90 4.73 -38.59
C CYS A 24 1.92 5.55 -39.89
N PRO A 25 2.33 4.99 -41.06
CA PRO A 25 2.35 5.71 -42.32
C PRO A 25 0.94 5.92 -42.87
N ARG A 26 0.67 7.13 -43.36
CA ARG A 26 -0.57 7.49 -44.09
C ARG A 26 -0.46 6.99 -45.52
N GLU A 27 -1.39 6.15 -45.97
CA GLU A 27 -1.64 5.94 -47.40
C GLU A 27 -3.02 5.30 -47.65
N GLY A 28 -3.71 5.79 -48.70
CA GLY A 28 -4.76 5.06 -49.42
C GLY A 28 -6.21 5.28 -48.98
N GLY A 29 -6.96 6.07 -49.76
CA GLY A 29 -8.42 6.16 -49.64
C GLY A 29 -9.14 5.04 -50.37
N ASP A 30 -10.32 4.68 -49.88
CA ASP A 30 -11.46 4.28 -50.70
C ASP A 30 -12.76 4.46 -49.88
N GLN A 31 -13.77 5.01 -50.55
CA GLN A 31 -15.10 5.32 -50.04
C GLN A 31 -15.95 4.04 -49.96
N CYS A 32 -16.82 3.90 -48.95
CA CYS A 32 -18.25 3.66 -49.20
C CYS A 32 -19.14 3.66 -47.93
N ASN A 33 -20.10 4.57 -47.99
CA ASN A 33 -21.51 4.46 -47.60
C ASN A 33 -21.93 4.58 -46.13
N ASP A 34 -22.45 5.79 -45.85
CA ASP A 34 -23.48 6.09 -44.87
C ASP A 34 -24.68 5.12 -44.97
N VAL A 35 -25.02 4.51 -43.83
CA VAL A 35 -26.39 4.10 -43.52
C VAL A 35 -26.75 4.75 -42.19
N ASN A 36 -27.51 5.84 -42.27
CA ASN A 36 -28.17 6.48 -41.14
C ASN A 36 -29.41 5.65 -40.74
N GLN A 37 -29.48 5.21 -39.47
CA GLN A 37 -30.64 5.43 -38.58
C GLN A 37 -30.47 4.66 -37.25
N GLY A 38 -30.47 5.39 -36.12
CA GLY A 38 -30.63 4.84 -34.78
C GLY A 38 -29.95 5.69 -33.71
N ASP A 39 -30.65 6.69 -33.19
CA ASP A 39 -30.20 7.62 -32.16
C ASP A 39 -29.83 6.96 -30.81
N ASN A 40 -28.86 7.61 -30.15
CA ASN A 40 -28.52 7.59 -28.71
C ASN A 40 -27.72 6.39 -28.17
N ASP A 41 -26.39 6.49 -28.22
CA ASP A 41 -25.58 6.94 -27.07
C ASP A 41 -24.11 7.03 -27.50
N GLY A 42 -23.63 8.27 -27.71
CA GLY A 42 -22.32 8.56 -28.26
C GLY A 42 -21.16 8.09 -27.39
N TRP A 43 -20.72 6.85 -27.59
CA TRP A 43 -19.38 6.41 -27.24
C TRP A 43 -18.40 6.91 -28.29
N ASP A 44 -17.83 8.09 -28.01
CA ASP A 44 -16.80 8.71 -28.83
C ASP A 44 -15.51 7.87 -28.80
N HIS A 45 -15.32 7.02 -29.82
CA HIS A 45 -14.11 6.22 -30.02
C HIS A 45 -12.83 7.07 -30.07
N GLN A 46 -12.88 8.39 -30.29
CA GLN A 46 -11.68 9.25 -30.20
C GLN A 46 -11.24 9.55 -28.76
N ARG A 47 -12.12 9.45 -27.75
CA ARG A 47 -11.72 9.60 -26.33
C ARG A 47 -10.90 8.41 -25.80
N SER A 48 -11.07 7.22 -26.39
CA SER A 48 -10.34 6.02 -25.98
C SER A 48 -8.85 6.07 -26.35
N ARG A 49 -8.48 6.75 -27.45
CA ARG A 49 -7.09 6.82 -27.92
C ARG A 49 -6.19 7.73 -27.10
N ASN A 50 -6.77 8.60 -26.26
CA ASN A 50 -6.04 9.51 -25.39
C ASN A 50 -5.92 9.00 -23.93
N PHE A 51 -6.34 7.76 -23.65
CA PHE A 51 -6.35 7.20 -22.29
C PHE A 51 -5.17 6.27 -21.95
N PHE A 52 -4.12 6.27 -22.78
CA PHE A 52 -2.83 5.63 -22.46
C PHE A 52 -1.70 6.64 -22.16
N PRO A 53 -1.83 7.58 -21.21
CA PRO A 53 -0.69 8.43 -20.82
C PRO A 53 0.17 7.81 -19.71
N ALA A 54 -0.11 6.58 -19.24
CA ALA A 54 0.64 5.91 -18.18
C ALA A 54 1.18 4.56 -18.66
N SER A 55 2.46 4.31 -18.46
CA SER A 55 3.06 2.99 -18.61
C SER A 55 2.41 2.01 -17.63
N TYR A 56 1.97 0.86 -18.12
CA TYR A 56 1.50 -0.25 -17.31
C TYR A 56 2.63 -1.28 -17.16
N GLU A 57 2.91 -1.69 -15.92
CA GLU A 57 3.71 -2.87 -15.62
C GLU A 57 2.75 -4.07 -15.48
N ILE A 58 3.09 -5.18 -16.13
CA ILE A 58 2.30 -6.40 -16.10
C ILE A 58 3.15 -7.52 -15.50
N PHE A 59 2.67 -8.09 -14.41
CA PHE A 59 3.21 -9.30 -13.80
C PHE A 59 2.31 -10.47 -14.20
N CYS A 60 2.83 -11.49 -14.86
CA CYS A 60 2.04 -12.67 -15.22
C CYS A 60 2.48 -13.87 -14.37
N MET A 61 1.51 -14.56 -13.78
CA MET A 61 1.73 -15.85 -13.15
C MET A 61 0.86 -16.90 -13.82
N CYS A 62 1.51 -17.85 -14.49
CA CYS A 62 0.86 -18.98 -15.15
C CYS A 62 0.63 -20.12 -14.14
N HIS A 63 -0.59 -20.63 -14.07
CA HIS A 63 -0.96 -21.83 -13.34
C HIS A 63 -1.69 -22.81 -14.26
N ALA A 64 -0.94 -23.73 -14.85
CA ALA A 64 -1.44 -24.65 -15.88
C ALA A 64 -2.08 -23.88 -17.06
N ARG A 65 -3.41 -23.98 -17.24
CA ARG A 65 -4.14 -23.28 -18.31
C ARG A 65 -4.65 -21.89 -17.90
N SER A 66 -4.56 -21.52 -16.62
CA SER A 66 -4.95 -20.19 -16.17
C SER A 66 -3.74 -19.27 -16.08
N ASN A 67 -3.93 -18.02 -16.48
CA ASN A 67 -2.95 -16.96 -16.30
C ASN A 67 -3.56 -15.92 -15.37
N THR A 68 -2.80 -15.50 -14.36
CA THR A 68 -3.20 -14.38 -13.50
C THR A 68 -2.29 -13.19 -13.77
N LEU A 69 -2.89 -12.07 -14.16
CA LEU A 69 -2.19 -10.85 -14.54
C LEU A 69 -2.31 -9.83 -13.39
N GLY A 70 -1.18 -9.43 -12.83
CA GLY A 70 -1.03 -8.26 -11.97
C GLY A 70 -0.75 -7.05 -12.83
N ILE A 71 -1.74 -6.18 -13.02
CA ILE A 71 -1.59 -4.96 -13.82
C ILE A 71 -1.41 -3.77 -12.88
N ARG A 72 -0.27 -3.10 -12.99
CA ARG A 72 0.07 -1.89 -12.24
C ARG A 72 0.15 -0.71 -13.21
N GLY A 73 -0.67 0.30 -13.00
CA GLY A 73 -0.53 1.59 -13.66
C GLY A 73 -0.33 2.68 -12.61
N HIS A 74 0.26 3.82 -13.01
CA HIS A 74 0.28 5.03 -12.19
C HIS A 74 -1.12 5.67 -12.19
N PRO A 75 -1.94 5.50 -11.14
CA PRO A 75 -3.27 6.09 -11.14
C PRO A 75 -3.11 7.55 -10.77
N THR A 76 -3.49 8.45 -11.66
CA THR A 76 -3.58 9.88 -11.36
C THR A 76 -4.73 10.16 -10.39
N GLU A 77 -5.76 9.31 -10.33
CA GLU A 77 -6.68 9.07 -9.20
C GLU A 77 -7.77 8.05 -9.60
N ALA A 78 -8.08 7.10 -8.71
CA ALA A 78 -9.31 6.30 -8.61
C ALA A 78 -9.91 5.50 -9.80
N ILE A 79 -9.25 5.30 -10.94
CA ILE A 79 -9.83 4.50 -12.05
C ILE A 79 -9.01 3.23 -12.32
N ARG A 80 -9.15 2.23 -11.43
CA ARG A 80 -8.40 0.97 -11.54
C ARG A 80 -9.11 -0.09 -12.39
N GLY A 81 -10.42 -0.27 -12.22
CA GLY A 81 -11.19 -1.31 -12.91
C GLY A 81 -11.34 -1.11 -14.41
N ILE A 82 -11.62 0.12 -14.85
CA ILE A 82 -11.80 0.45 -16.28
C ILE A 82 -10.48 0.27 -17.05
N GLY A 83 -9.35 0.65 -16.44
CA GLY A 83 -8.03 0.45 -17.05
C GLY A 83 -7.70 -1.04 -17.26
N VAL A 84 -8.00 -1.88 -16.26
CA VAL A 84 -7.81 -3.34 -16.37
C VAL A 84 -8.70 -3.93 -17.46
N GLN A 85 -9.97 -3.52 -17.54
CA GLN A 85 -10.87 -3.99 -18.59
C GLN A 85 -10.34 -3.66 -19.98
N ASN A 86 -9.89 -2.42 -20.21
CA ASN A 86 -9.32 -2.01 -21.50
C ASN A 86 -8.08 -2.83 -21.90
N VAL A 87 -7.23 -3.19 -20.93
CA VAL A 87 -6.06 -4.06 -21.18
C VAL A 87 -6.50 -5.47 -21.55
N LEU A 88 -7.51 -6.01 -20.87
CA LEU A 88 -8.05 -7.34 -21.18
C LEU A 88 -8.71 -7.37 -22.56
N ASP A 89 -9.50 -6.35 -22.89
CA ASP A 89 -10.16 -6.21 -24.21
C ASP A 89 -9.10 -6.12 -25.32
N PHE A 90 -8.02 -5.37 -25.10
CA PHE A 90 -6.89 -5.30 -26.03
C PHE A 90 -6.23 -6.67 -26.20
N LEU A 91 -5.94 -7.39 -25.12
CA LEU A 91 -5.34 -8.73 -25.20
C LEU A 91 -6.24 -9.74 -25.93
N GLN A 92 -7.57 -9.62 -25.83
CA GLN A 92 -8.49 -10.47 -26.57
C GLN A 92 -8.46 -10.25 -28.08
N THR A 93 -7.96 -9.09 -28.56
CA THR A 93 -7.77 -8.87 -30.00
C THR A 93 -6.64 -9.73 -30.56
N ASP A 94 -5.55 -9.91 -29.81
CA ASP A 94 -4.41 -10.74 -30.19
C ASP A 94 -4.60 -12.22 -29.81
N PHE A 95 -5.37 -12.49 -28.75
CA PHE A 95 -5.68 -13.84 -28.26
C PHE A 95 -7.20 -14.08 -28.18
N PRO A 96 -7.88 -14.32 -29.32
CA PRO A 96 -9.34 -14.49 -29.35
C PRO A 96 -9.87 -15.69 -28.57
N GLU A 97 -9.02 -16.70 -28.37
CA GLU A 97 -9.31 -17.92 -27.58
C GLU A 97 -9.20 -17.67 -26.05
N MET A 98 -8.75 -16.48 -25.63
CA MET A 98 -8.60 -16.13 -24.21
C MET A 98 -9.97 -15.86 -23.58
N ASP A 99 -10.33 -16.69 -22.61
CA ASP A 99 -11.51 -16.49 -21.76
C ASP A 99 -11.15 -15.69 -20.50
N VAL A 100 -11.84 -14.57 -20.28
CA VAL A 100 -11.65 -13.71 -19.11
C VAL A 100 -12.57 -14.20 -17.99
N ILE A 101 -12.01 -15.03 -17.10
CA ILE A 101 -12.74 -15.60 -15.96
C ILE A 101 -13.15 -14.51 -14.95
N GLY A 102 -12.33 -13.47 -14.78
CA GLY A 102 -12.67 -12.34 -13.93
C GLY A 102 -11.57 -11.30 -13.82
N ILE A 103 -11.97 -10.05 -13.53
CA ILE A 103 -11.05 -8.90 -13.42
C ILE A 103 -10.22 -8.91 -12.12
N SER A 104 -10.54 -9.78 -11.16
CA SER A 104 -9.83 -9.93 -9.89
C SER A 104 -9.59 -11.40 -9.59
N GLY A 105 -8.38 -11.88 -9.90
CA GLY A 105 -7.91 -13.23 -9.59
C GLY A 105 -7.18 -13.33 -8.24
N ASN A 106 -7.42 -12.41 -7.31
CA ASN A 106 -6.72 -12.27 -6.03
C ASN A 106 -5.21 -11.96 -6.09
N PHE A 107 -4.59 -11.89 -7.27
CA PHE A 107 -3.17 -11.53 -7.40
C PHE A 107 -2.88 -10.03 -7.29
N CYS A 108 -3.91 -9.18 -7.28
CA CYS A 108 -3.81 -7.82 -6.73
C CYS A 108 -3.65 -7.83 -5.20
N SER A 109 -4.20 -8.86 -4.55
CA SER A 109 -4.45 -8.99 -3.12
C SER A 109 -4.97 -7.73 -2.42
N ASP A 110 -6.21 -7.35 -2.73
CA ASP A 110 -6.96 -6.32 -2.00
C ASP A 110 -7.56 -6.88 -0.70
N LYS A 111 -7.27 -6.26 0.46
CA LYS A 111 -7.87 -6.62 1.76
C LYS A 111 -7.59 -8.05 2.21
N LYS A 112 -6.46 -8.61 1.77
CA LYS A 112 -5.98 -9.97 2.09
C LYS A 112 -4.48 -9.93 2.36
N PRO A 113 -3.98 -10.65 3.38
CA PRO A 113 -2.55 -10.74 3.62
C PRO A 113 -1.90 -11.50 2.46
N ALA A 114 -0.94 -10.88 1.78
CA ALA A 114 -0.29 -11.47 0.62
C ALA A 114 1.15 -11.00 0.45
N ALA A 115 2.05 -11.95 0.16
CA ALA A 115 3.47 -11.69 0.03
C ALA A 115 3.77 -10.78 -1.17
N VAL A 116 2.98 -10.86 -2.24
CA VAL A 116 3.12 -9.98 -3.41
C VAL A 116 3.02 -8.51 -3.03
N ASN A 117 2.13 -8.13 -2.11
CA ASN A 117 2.02 -6.75 -1.64
C ASN A 117 3.24 -6.30 -0.82
N TRP A 118 3.90 -7.24 -0.13
CA TRP A 118 5.11 -6.97 0.64
C TRP A 118 6.35 -6.81 -0.25
N VAL A 119 6.50 -7.71 -1.23
CA VAL A 119 7.69 -7.78 -2.10
C VAL A 119 7.61 -6.77 -3.24
N GLU A 120 6.50 -6.76 -3.97
CA GLU A 120 6.34 -5.91 -5.15
C GLU A 120 5.76 -4.54 -4.81
N GLY A 121 5.13 -4.39 -3.64
CA GLY A 121 4.44 -3.17 -3.24
C GLY A 121 3.05 -3.04 -3.87
N ARG A 122 2.20 -2.24 -3.21
CA ARG A 122 0.84 -1.95 -3.67
C ARG A 122 0.37 -0.57 -3.20
N GLY A 123 -0.05 0.30 -4.11
CA GLY A 123 -0.40 1.68 -3.75
C GLY A 123 0.86 2.54 -3.66
N LYS A 124 1.19 3.06 -2.46
CA LYS A 124 2.39 3.87 -2.23
C LYS A 124 3.37 3.12 -1.33
N SER A 125 4.60 2.96 -1.82
CA SER A 125 5.72 2.47 -1.02
C SER A 125 6.46 3.67 -0.43
N VAL A 126 6.57 3.71 0.90
CA VAL A 126 7.12 4.86 1.63
C VAL A 126 8.14 4.38 2.65
N VAL A 127 9.26 5.11 2.75
CA VAL A 127 10.24 4.99 3.83
C VAL A 127 10.26 6.31 4.58
N CYS A 128 10.20 6.25 5.90
CA CYS A 128 10.38 7.40 6.77
C CYS A 128 11.48 7.08 7.78
N GLU A 129 12.38 8.03 8.03
CA GLU A 129 13.49 7.86 8.96
C GLU A 129 13.72 9.13 9.79
N ALA A 130 14.34 8.96 10.96
CA ALA A 130 14.74 10.04 11.84
C ALA A 130 15.97 9.66 12.68
N ILE A 131 16.78 10.65 13.02
CA ILE A 131 17.81 10.53 14.07
C ILE A 131 17.29 11.24 15.33
N ILE A 132 17.23 10.50 16.43
CA ILE A 132 16.76 10.97 17.73
C ILE A 132 17.97 11.10 18.64
N ASN A 133 18.24 12.34 19.06
CA ASN A 133 19.34 12.62 19.99
C ASN A 133 19.18 11.82 21.29
N GLY A 134 20.27 11.26 21.81
CA GLY A 134 20.25 10.45 23.04
C GLY A 134 19.65 11.16 24.24
N ASP A 135 19.80 12.49 24.29
CA ASP A 135 19.17 13.34 25.29
C ASP A 135 17.65 13.30 25.23
N VAL A 136 17.06 13.28 24.04
CA VAL A 136 15.62 13.12 23.82
C VAL A 136 15.17 11.71 24.19
N VAL A 137 15.96 10.68 23.83
CA VAL A 137 15.69 9.29 24.21
C VAL A 137 15.61 9.15 25.73
N ARG A 138 16.58 9.71 26.47
CA ARG A 138 16.56 9.66 27.94
C ARG A 138 15.46 10.53 28.56
N LYS A 139 15.34 11.79 28.13
CA LYS A 139 14.49 12.79 28.80
C LYS A 139 13.03 12.68 28.40
N VAL A 140 12.71 12.30 27.17
CA VAL A 140 11.33 12.22 26.66
C VAL A 140 10.86 10.79 26.63
N LEU A 141 11.62 9.89 26.00
CA LEU A 141 11.24 8.49 25.81
C LEU A 141 11.47 7.62 27.05
N LYS A 142 12.21 8.13 28.04
CA LYS A 142 12.47 7.51 29.35
C LYS A 142 13.13 6.12 29.25
N THR A 143 13.98 5.95 28.23
CA THR A 143 14.71 4.71 27.95
C THR A 143 16.14 5.02 27.50
N SER A 144 16.90 4.01 27.07
CA SER A 144 18.21 4.13 26.46
C SER A 144 18.18 3.73 24.97
N VAL A 145 19.17 4.17 24.20
CA VAL A 145 19.35 3.78 22.79
C VAL A 145 19.57 2.27 22.68
N GLU A 146 20.46 1.72 23.51
CA GLU A 146 20.78 0.29 23.56
C GLU A 146 19.53 -0.56 23.80
N SER A 147 18.70 -0.20 24.79
CA SER A 147 17.48 -0.94 25.11
C SER A 147 16.46 -0.90 23.96
N LEU A 148 16.38 0.20 23.22
CA LEU A 148 15.50 0.30 22.05
C LEU A 148 15.97 -0.58 20.90
N VAL A 149 17.27 -0.56 20.61
CA VAL A 149 17.87 -1.38 19.55
C VAL A 149 17.69 -2.87 19.88
N GLU A 150 18.03 -3.28 21.11
CA GLU A 150 17.87 -4.66 21.56
C GLU A 150 16.41 -5.12 21.49
N LEU A 151 15.48 -4.31 22.01
CA LEU A 151 14.06 -4.65 21.96
C LEU A 151 13.54 -4.73 20.53
N ASN A 152 13.97 -3.86 19.61
CA ASN A 152 13.56 -3.93 18.21
C ASN A 152 14.03 -5.23 17.56
N MET A 153 15.29 -5.61 17.78
CA MET A 153 15.87 -6.86 17.29
C MET A 153 15.12 -8.09 17.81
N LEU A 154 14.81 -8.12 19.11
CA LEU A 154 14.13 -9.26 19.72
C LEU A 154 12.64 -9.31 19.38
N LYS A 155 11.95 -8.18 19.41
CA LYS A 155 10.48 -8.12 19.25
C LYS A 155 10.05 -8.05 17.79
N ASN A 156 10.47 -7.01 17.09
CA ASN A 156 9.96 -6.68 15.76
C ASN A 156 10.59 -7.53 14.68
N LEU A 157 11.83 -8.00 14.87
CA LEU A 157 12.50 -8.87 13.92
C LEU A 157 12.40 -10.34 14.33
N THR A 158 13.11 -10.74 15.38
CA THR A 158 13.19 -12.15 15.80
C THR A 158 11.83 -12.70 16.19
N GLY A 159 11.07 -11.98 17.02
CA GLY A 159 9.73 -12.38 17.45
C GLY A 159 8.76 -12.53 16.28
N SER A 160 8.71 -11.55 15.37
CA SER A 160 7.88 -11.62 14.16
C SER A 160 8.31 -12.76 13.22
N ALA A 161 9.62 -13.01 13.07
CA ALA A 161 10.12 -14.14 12.29
C ALA A 161 9.69 -15.48 12.90
N MET A 162 9.82 -15.64 14.22
CA MET A 162 9.38 -16.84 14.94
C MET A 162 7.87 -17.05 14.85
N ALA A 163 7.09 -15.97 14.78
CA ALA A 163 5.64 -16.02 14.60
C ALA A 163 5.20 -16.31 13.14
N GLY A 164 6.12 -16.31 12.18
CA GLY A 164 5.78 -16.42 10.75
C GLY A 164 4.99 -15.22 10.24
N ALA A 165 5.24 -14.02 10.78
CA ALA A 165 4.53 -12.81 10.39
C ALA A 165 4.83 -12.42 8.93
N LEU A 166 3.79 -12.09 8.17
CA LEU A 166 3.91 -11.59 6.81
C LEU A 166 3.79 -10.06 6.80
N GLY A 167 4.89 -9.36 6.53
CA GLY A 167 4.93 -7.89 6.53
C GLY A 167 4.75 -7.21 7.89
N GLY A 168 4.67 -8.00 8.98
CA GLY A 168 4.40 -7.54 10.35
C GLY A 168 5.66 -7.40 11.21
N PHE A 169 6.69 -6.70 10.73
CA PHE A 169 7.96 -6.50 11.44
C PHE A 169 7.97 -5.17 12.21
N ASN A 170 6.90 -4.91 12.96
CA ASN A 170 6.64 -3.65 13.65
C ASN A 170 5.91 -3.89 14.98
N ALA A 171 5.70 -2.83 15.75
CA ALA A 171 5.03 -2.90 17.04
C ALA A 171 3.50 -2.76 16.93
N HIS A 172 3.02 -1.70 16.27
CA HIS A 172 1.59 -1.41 16.16
C HIS A 172 1.23 -0.50 14.97
N ALA A 173 1.92 -0.62 13.83
CA ALA A 173 1.63 0.20 12.64
C ALA A 173 0.13 0.21 12.28
N SER A 174 -0.53 -0.95 12.40
CA SER A 174 -1.97 -1.13 12.18
C SER A 174 -2.84 -0.17 13.02
N ASN A 175 -2.47 0.15 14.25
CA ASN A 175 -3.25 1.05 15.09
C ASN A 175 -3.26 2.47 14.51
N ILE A 176 -2.08 2.96 14.11
CA ILE A 176 -1.92 4.31 13.56
C ILE A 176 -2.58 4.41 12.19
N VAL A 177 -2.35 3.43 11.31
CA VAL A 177 -2.98 3.35 9.99
C VAL A 177 -4.50 3.40 10.12
N THR A 178 -5.07 2.52 10.95
CA THR A 178 -6.53 2.46 11.16
C THR A 178 -7.10 3.79 11.67
N ALA A 179 -6.43 4.41 12.65
CA ALA A 179 -6.89 5.69 13.20
C ALA A 179 -6.92 6.80 12.14
N ILE A 180 -5.85 6.93 11.34
CA ILE A 180 -5.79 7.92 10.26
C ILE A 180 -6.82 7.59 9.18
N TYR A 181 -7.01 6.30 8.85
CA TYR A 181 -7.92 5.87 7.79
C TYR A 181 -9.37 6.22 8.12
N ILE A 182 -9.81 5.93 9.35
CA ILE A 182 -11.14 6.30 9.83
C ILE A 182 -11.33 7.83 9.85
N ALA A 183 -10.33 8.56 10.35
CA ALA A 183 -10.40 10.02 10.45
C ALA A 183 -10.44 10.70 9.07
N THR A 184 -9.73 10.17 8.08
CA THR A 184 -9.56 10.80 6.76
C THR A 184 -10.42 10.16 5.66
N GLY A 185 -11.30 9.21 6.00
CA GLY A 185 -12.27 8.63 5.08
C GLY A 185 -11.68 7.65 4.06
N GLN A 186 -10.60 6.97 4.44
CA GLN A 186 -10.04 5.85 3.68
C GLN A 186 -10.87 4.58 3.92
N ASP A 187 -10.53 3.49 3.23
CA ASP A 187 -11.15 2.18 3.45
C ASP A 187 -10.45 1.44 4.61
N PRO A 188 -11.07 1.28 5.80
CA PRO A 188 -10.41 0.66 6.95
C PRO A 188 -10.07 -0.81 6.72
N ALA A 189 -10.73 -1.50 5.78
CA ALA A 189 -10.41 -2.90 5.48
C ALA A 189 -9.04 -3.04 4.79
N GLN A 190 -8.57 -1.98 4.11
CA GLN A 190 -7.25 -1.95 3.48
C GLN A 190 -6.10 -1.80 4.49
N ASN A 191 -6.41 -1.70 5.79
CA ASN A 191 -5.40 -1.78 6.85
C ASN A 191 -4.62 -3.10 6.82
N ILE A 192 -5.20 -4.19 6.31
CA ILE A 192 -4.54 -5.51 6.22
C ILE A 192 -3.21 -5.39 5.48
N GLU A 193 -3.22 -4.78 4.30
CA GLU A 193 -2.04 -4.56 3.46
C GLU A 193 -1.33 -3.24 3.78
N SER A 194 -2.05 -2.20 4.18
CA SER A 194 -1.47 -0.87 4.39
C SER A 194 -0.70 -0.75 5.70
N SER A 195 -0.88 -1.70 6.63
CA SER A 195 -0.11 -1.78 7.87
C SER A 195 1.14 -2.66 7.76
N HIS A 196 1.42 -3.23 6.58
CA HIS A 196 2.72 -3.83 6.31
C HIS A 196 3.82 -2.82 6.60
N CYS A 197 4.68 -3.15 7.55
CA CYS A 197 5.72 -2.26 8.04
C CYS A 197 6.88 -3.06 8.61
N ILE A 198 8.10 -2.66 8.26
CA ILE A 198 9.31 -3.04 8.98
C ILE A 198 9.90 -1.83 9.68
N THR A 199 10.07 -1.94 10.99
CA THR A 199 10.70 -0.94 11.85
C THR A 199 12.14 -1.33 12.12
N MET A 200 13.09 -0.47 11.78
CA MET A 200 14.51 -0.66 12.04
C MET A 200 14.99 0.40 13.03
N MET A 201 15.88 -0.01 13.93
CA MET A 201 16.47 0.86 14.95
C MET A 201 17.95 0.54 15.07
N GLU A 202 18.79 1.56 14.95
CA GLU A 202 20.24 1.43 14.95
C GLU A 202 20.86 2.51 15.85
N ALA A 203 21.92 2.14 16.56
CA ALA A 203 22.70 3.09 17.33
C ALA A 203 23.68 3.80 16.40
N VAL A 204 23.66 5.14 16.39
CA VAL A 204 24.53 5.98 15.56
C VAL A 204 25.31 6.97 16.43
N ASN A 205 26.29 7.66 15.84
CA ASN A 205 27.14 8.62 16.55
C ASN A 205 27.80 8.01 17.81
N ASP A 206 28.54 6.92 17.62
CA ASP A 206 29.20 6.15 18.70
C ASP A 206 28.23 5.61 19.77
N GLY A 207 26.99 5.33 19.36
CA GLY A 207 25.93 4.81 20.22
C GLY A 207 25.21 5.86 21.05
N ASN A 208 25.49 7.15 20.82
CA ASN A 208 24.86 8.23 21.57
C ASN A 208 23.45 8.54 21.08
N ASP A 209 23.17 8.34 19.79
CA ASP A 209 21.90 8.69 19.17
C ASP A 209 21.24 7.47 18.54
N LEU A 210 19.93 7.55 18.34
CA LEU A 210 19.13 6.50 17.73
C LEU A 210 18.75 6.89 16.31
N HIS A 211 19.17 6.13 15.31
CA HIS A 211 18.51 6.13 14.01
C HIS A 211 17.32 5.17 14.05
N THR A 212 16.19 5.60 13.53
CA THR A 212 14.98 4.79 13.44
C THR A 212 14.31 5.01 12.10
N SER A 213 13.78 3.94 11.52
CA SER A 213 13.05 3.99 10.26
C SER A 213 11.85 3.06 10.24
N ALA A 214 10.86 3.43 9.43
CA ALA A 214 9.69 2.63 9.12
C ALA A 214 9.54 2.56 7.60
N THR A 215 9.56 1.33 7.07
CA THR A 215 9.35 1.06 5.64
C THR A 215 8.01 0.39 5.45
N MET A 216 7.14 1.02 4.65
CA MET A 216 5.77 0.59 4.40
C MET A 216 5.53 0.45 2.89
N PRO A 217 5.62 -0.78 2.33
CA PRO A 217 5.65 -0.97 0.88
C PRO A 217 4.27 -0.88 0.21
N SER A 218 3.18 -0.97 0.99
CA SER A 218 1.83 -1.19 0.46
C SER A 218 0.73 -0.25 0.99
N ILE A 219 1.02 1.04 1.17
CA ILE A 219 0.03 2.01 1.69
C ILE A 219 -1.01 2.34 0.61
N GLU A 220 -2.27 2.02 0.87
CA GLU A 220 -3.40 2.38 0.00
C GLU A 220 -4.20 3.56 0.53
N VAL A 221 -3.91 4.74 -0.02
CA VAL A 221 -4.63 5.97 0.33
C VAL A 221 -5.07 6.76 -0.89
N GLY A 222 -6.14 7.53 -0.71
CA GLY A 222 -6.69 8.46 -1.68
C GLY A 222 -7.21 9.74 -1.01
N THR A 223 -7.26 10.82 -1.78
CA THR A 223 -7.71 12.15 -1.31
C THR A 223 -8.99 12.63 -2.02
N VAL A 224 -9.46 11.83 -2.98
CA VAL A 224 -10.66 12.00 -3.80
C VAL A 224 -11.43 10.68 -3.83
N GLY A 225 -12.77 10.76 -3.84
CA GLY A 225 -13.65 9.59 -3.94
C GLY A 225 -13.91 8.89 -2.60
N GLY A 226 -14.84 7.93 -2.60
CA GLY A 226 -15.19 7.14 -1.42
C GLY A 226 -15.60 7.99 -0.21
N GLY A 227 -15.18 7.55 0.98
CA GLY A 227 -15.47 8.21 2.27
C GLY A 227 -14.81 9.58 2.43
N THR A 228 -13.82 9.92 1.59
CA THR A 228 -13.13 11.22 1.65
C THR A 228 -14.06 12.39 1.35
N GLN A 229 -15.23 12.17 0.75
CA GLN A 229 -16.21 13.21 0.39
C GLN A 229 -17.12 13.60 1.56
N LEU A 230 -17.18 12.79 2.62
CA LEU A 230 -17.96 13.10 3.81
C LEU A 230 -17.40 14.34 4.50
N ALA A 231 -18.28 15.17 5.07
CA ALA A 231 -17.90 16.48 5.59
C ALA A 231 -16.83 16.40 6.69
N SER A 232 -16.99 15.48 7.65
CA SER A 232 -16.04 15.30 8.76
C SER A 232 -14.67 14.82 8.27
N GLN A 233 -14.65 13.80 7.42
CA GLN A 233 -13.42 13.24 6.83
C GLN A 233 -12.71 14.26 5.93
N SER A 234 -13.48 15.05 5.19
CA SER A 234 -12.95 16.17 4.40
C SER A 234 -12.27 17.22 5.27
N ALA A 235 -12.85 17.55 6.42
CA ALA A 235 -12.25 18.48 7.37
C ALA A 235 -10.90 17.97 7.89
N CYS A 236 -10.77 16.67 8.20
CA CYS A 236 -9.49 16.07 8.58
C CYS A 236 -8.46 16.10 7.44
N LEU A 237 -8.87 15.82 6.20
CA LEU A 237 -7.97 15.94 5.03
C LEU A 237 -7.55 17.40 4.77
N ASN A 238 -8.43 18.37 5.03
CA ASN A 238 -8.12 19.79 4.94
C ASN A 238 -7.11 20.21 6.02
N LEU A 239 -7.24 19.71 7.25
CA LEU A 239 -6.28 19.96 8.33
C LEU A 239 -4.87 19.49 7.95
N LEU A 240 -4.78 18.36 7.24
CA LEU A 240 -3.53 17.81 6.71
C LEU A 240 -3.07 18.48 5.41
N GLY A 241 -3.86 19.39 4.83
CA GLY A 241 -3.52 20.09 3.59
C GLY A 241 -3.56 19.21 2.32
N VAL A 242 -4.24 18.07 2.35
CA VAL A 242 -4.21 17.06 1.28
C VAL A 242 -5.58 16.77 0.66
N LYS A 243 -6.62 17.55 0.97
CA LYS A 243 -7.96 17.29 0.41
C LYS A 243 -8.00 17.54 -1.10
N GLY A 244 -8.66 16.64 -1.83
CA GLY A 244 -8.90 16.81 -3.26
C GLY A 244 -7.73 16.36 -4.13
N GLY A 245 -7.91 16.50 -5.45
CA GLY A 245 -6.87 16.25 -6.44
C GLY A 245 -5.99 17.48 -6.62
N ASN A 246 -4.73 17.27 -7.00
CA ASN A 246 -3.80 18.36 -7.28
C ASN A 246 -3.70 18.55 -8.81
N ARG A 247 -4.07 19.75 -9.29
CA ARG A 247 -4.15 20.06 -10.73
C ARG A 247 -2.78 20.17 -11.40
N GLU A 248 -1.77 20.64 -10.67
CA GLU A 248 -0.41 20.85 -11.18
C GLU A 248 0.41 19.56 -11.12
N SER A 249 0.20 18.75 -10.08
CA SER A 249 0.89 17.48 -9.88
C SER A 249 -0.10 16.38 -9.45
N PRO A 250 -0.78 15.72 -10.41
CA PRO A 250 -1.71 14.65 -10.10
C PRO A 250 -1.13 13.58 -9.15
N GLY A 251 -1.94 13.18 -8.17
CA GLY A 251 -1.55 12.26 -7.11
C GLY A 251 -0.65 12.84 -6.01
N ALA A 252 -0.19 14.10 -6.09
CA ALA A 252 0.70 14.70 -5.06
C ALA A 252 0.08 14.69 -3.66
N ASN A 253 -1.20 15.04 -3.55
CA ASN A 253 -1.92 15.01 -2.28
C ASN A 253 -1.99 13.59 -1.69
N SER A 254 -2.23 12.57 -2.53
CA SER A 254 -2.24 11.18 -2.07
C SER A 254 -0.85 10.67 -1.66
N ARG A 255 0.23 11.15 -2.31
CA ARG A 255 1.61 10.86 -1.91
C ARG A 255 1.95 11.51 -0.58
N LEU A 256 1.55 12.78 -0.39
CA LEU A 256 1.74 13.49 0.87
C LEU A 256 0.96 12.83 2.01
N LEU A 257 -0.28 12.38 1.78
CA LEU A 257 -1.04 11.62 2.77
C LEU A 257 -0.34 10.30 3.15
N ALA A 258 0.23 9.58 2.17
CA ALA A 258 1.00 8.37 2.45
C ALA A 258 2.25 8.66 3.31
N ASN A 259 2.94 9.77 3.05
CA ASN A 259 4.07 10.22 3.87
C ASN A 259 3.65 10.56 5.30
N ILE A 260 2.50 11.23 5.47
CA ILE A 260 1.93 11.54 6.79
C ILE A 260 1.61 10.25 7.56
N VAL A 261 1.01 9.26 6.89
CA VAL A 261 0.73 7.95 7.49
C VAL A 261 2.02 7.28 7.96
N ALA A 262 3.04 7.18 7.09
CA ALA A 262 4.31 6.57 7.44
C ALA A 262 5.05 7.29 8.58
N GLY A 263 5.08 8.64 8.56
CA GLY A 263 5.67 9.44 9.63
C GLY A 263 4.94 9.30 10.96
N ALA A 264 3.60 9.23 10.94
CA ALA A 264 2.81 8.97 12.12
C ALA A 264 3.04 7.56 12.67
N VAL A 265 3.18 6.55 11.79
CA VAL A 265 3.56 5.18 12.18
C VAL A 265 4.93 5.20 12.85
N LEU A 266 5.96 5.82 12.26
CA LEU A 266 7.29 5.92 12.85
C LEU A 266 7.26 6.55 14.26
N ALA A 267 6.49 7.64 14.43
CA ALA A 267 6.31 8.28 15.73
C ALA A 267 5.61 7.36 16.74
N GLY A 268 4.57 6.64 16.31
CA GLY A 268 3.86 5.66 17.12
C GLY A 268 4.77 4.50 17.53
N GLU A 269 5.54 3.96 16.61
CA GLU A 269 6.51 2.88 16.84
C GLU A 269 7.55 3.30 17.88
N LEU A 270 8.16 4.46 17.70
CA LEU A 270 9.14 5.01 18.64
C LEU A 270 8.55 5.15 20.05
N SER A 271 7.32 5.68 20.16
CA SER A 271 6.65 5.85 21.45
C SER A 271 6.33 4.51 22.14
N LEU A 272 5.79 3.53 21.41
CA LEU A 272 5.40 2.24 22.01
C LEU A 272 6.63 1.41 22.39
N MET A 273 7.63 1.34 21.51
CA MET A 273 8.89 0.64 21.78
C MET A 273 9.59 1.23 23.00
N SER A 274 9.56 2.55 23.16
CA SER A 274 10.11 3.21 24.35
C SER A 274 9.37 2.86 25.63
N ALA A 275 8.04 2.84 25.60
CA ALA A 275 7.22 2.45 26.75
C ALA A 275 7.43 0.98 27.15
N LEU A 276 7.62 0.09 26.17
CA LEU A 276 7.96 -1.32 26.39
C LEU A 276 9.35 -1.47 26.99
N ALA A 277 10.36 -0.81 26.40
CA ALA A 277 11.75 -0.87 26.86
C ALA A 277 11.90 -0.33 28.29
N ALA A 278 11.14 0.71 28.64
CA ALA A 278 11.13 1.27 30.00
C ALA A 278 10.29 0.46 31.01
N GLY A 279 9.69 -0.68 30.62
CA GLY A 279 8.82 -1.48 31.48
C GLY A 279 7.51 -0.79 31.90
N GLN A 280 7.11 0.27 31.18
CA GLN A 280 5.97 1.12 31.55
C GLN A 280 4.63 0.67 30.98
N LEU A 281 4.59 -0.38 30.15
CA LEU A 281 3.36 -0.73 29.43
C LEU A 281 2.18 -1.07 30.37
N VAL A 282 2.45 -1.80 31.46
CA VAL A 282 1.41 -2.19 32.43
C VAL A 282 0.84 -0.98 33.16
N ASN A 283 1.68 -0.01 33.54
CA ASN A 283 1.26 1.19 34.27
C ASN A 283 0.52 2.20 33.38
N SER A 284 0.96 2.36 32.13
CA SER A 284 0.33 3.29 31.17
C SER A 284 -1.05 2.80 30.71
N HIS A 285 -1.23 1.49 30.47
CA HIS A 285 -2.55 0.92 30.17
C HIS A 285 -3.52 1.07 31.35
N MET A 286 -3.05 0.90 32.59
CA MET A 286 -3.87 1.09 33.78
C MET A 286 -4.26 2.55 34.02
N LYS A 287 -3.43 3.52 33.62
CA LYS A 287 -3.65 4.95 33.83
C LYS A 287 -4.53 5.62 32.78
N TYR A 288 -4.44 5.21 31.51
CA TYR A 288 -5.11 5.91 30.41
C TYR A 288 -6.18 5.08 29.68
N ASN A 289 -6.17 3.75 29.82
CA ASN A 289 -7.12 2.87 29.12
C ASN A 289 -8.20 2.28 30.05
N ARG A 290 -8.18 2.61 31.34
CA ARG A 290 -9.30 2.38 32.27
C ARG A 290 -9.90 3.72 32.64
N SER A 291 -11.21 3.88 32.38
CA SER A 291 -12.01 4.93 33.00
C SER A 291 -11.85 4.82 34.52
N SER A 292 -11.53 5.93 35.18
CA SER A 292 -11.38 6.05 36.63
C SER A 292 -12.66 5.70 37.42
N LYS A 293 -13.76 5.34 36.75
CA LYS A 293 -15.02 4.89 37.39
C LYS A 293 -14.98 3.46 37.93
N ASP A 294 -14.09 2.59 37.44
CA ASP A 294 -14.08 1.19 37.89
C ASP A 294 -13.22 0.96 39.14
N ALA A 295 -12.33 1.88 39.49
CA ALA A 295 -11.46 1.76 40.67
C ALA A 295 -12.17 2.14 41.99
N SER A 296 -13.26 2.91 41.94
CA SER A 296 -14.00 3.35 43.13
C SER A 296 -15.04 2.34 43.63
N ASN A 297 -15.43 1.35 42.81
CA ASN A 297 -16.49 0.41 43.18
C ASN A 297 -15.98 -0.88 43.85
N THR A 298 -14.68 -1.16 43.81
CA THR A 298 -14.10 -2.34 44.46
C THR A 298 -13.66 -2.07 45.91
N ALA A 299 -13.54 -0.80 46.31
CA ALA A 299 -13.10 -0.40 47.65
C ALA A 299 -14.22 -0.36 48.70
N LEU A 300 -15.49 -0.50 48.31
CA LEU A 300 -16.65 -0.39 49.21
C LEU A 300 -17.32 -1.71 49.59
N ASN A 301 -16.83 -2.85 49.10
CA ASN A 301 -17.42 -4.17 49.38
C ASN A 301 -16.58 -5.08 50.30
N ASN A 302 -15.49 -4.58 50.89
CA ASN A 302 -14.61 -5.34 51.79
C ASN A 302 -14.42 -4.64 53.16
N SER A 303 -15.47 -4.04 53.69
CA SER A 303 -15.50 -3.49 55.06
C SER A 303 -16.72 -3.95 55.80
#